data_AF-T0IUA7-F1
#
_entry.id   AF-T0IUA7-F1
#
_cell.length_a   1.000
_cell.length_b   1.000
_cell.length_c   1.000
_cell.angle_alpha   90.00
_cell.angle_beta   90.00
_cell.angle_gamma   90.00
#
_symmetry.space_group_name_H-M   'P 1'
#
loop_
_entity.id
_entity.type
_entity.pdbx_description
1 polymer ?
#
loop_
_entity_poly.entity_id
_entity_poly.type
_entity_poly.pdbx_seq_one_letter_code
_entity_poly.pdbx_strand_id
1 'polypeptide(L)'
;MVRAQALKLSWIAMLALAGCSDMTKERDDLRREVAELQNKVKLEQAKLDVLVEANRLRRQQIDEPIEAVEPSSTPPTKVRSVAMCYKDYCPCEGDQQGMDTVLCDQLEAGVDVDVRMMIAGRGNREVRRQLETGDY
;
A
#
# COMPACT_ATOMS: atom_id res chain seq x y z
N MET A 1 -73.17 -2.05 -38.82
CA MET A 1 -71.93 -1.26 -38.63
C MET A 1 -71.04 -1.84 -37.51
N VAL A 2 -70.88 -3.17 -37.38
CA VAL A 2 -70.12 -3.78 -36.24
C VAL A 2 -68.83 -4.52 -36.69
N ARG A 3 -68.68 -4.82 -38.00
CA ARG A 3 -67.53 -5.58 -38.52
C ARG A 3 -66.23 -4.78 -38.70
N ALA A 4 -66.29 -3.44 -38.73
CA ALA A 4 -65.11 -2.60 -39.00
C ALA A 4 -64.25 -2.30 -37.76
N GLN A 5 -64.77 -2.51 -36.54
CA GLN A 5 -64.01 -2.25 -35.30
C GLN A 5 -63.15 -3.45 -34.85
N ALA A 6 -63.50 -4.67 -35.25
CA ALA A 6 -62.74 -5.87 -34.88
C ALA A 6 -61.34 -5.92 -35.53
N LEU A 7 -61.18 -5.39 -36.75
CA LEU A 7 -59.90 -5.42 -37.47
C LEU A 7 -58.88 -4.40 -36.94
N LYS A 8 -59.33 -3.28 -36.34
CA LYS A 8 -58.43 -2.28 -35.76
C LYS A 8 -57.79 -2.75 -34.45
N LEU A 9 -58.50 -3.54 -33.66
CA LEU A 9 -57.98 -4.10 -32.40
C LEU A 9 -56.92 -5.20 -32.65
N SER A 10 -57.00 -5.92 -33.78
CA SER A 10 -56.03 -6.96 -34.15
C SER A 10 -54.64 -6.41 -34.48
N TRP A 11 -54.54 -5.20 -35.05
CA TRP A 11 -53.26 -4.62 -35.46
C TRP A 11 -52.48 -4.02 -34.29
N ILE A 12 -53.19 -3.43 -33.32
CA ILE A 12 -52.57 -2.87 -32.11
C ILE A 12 -51.99 -3.99 -31.23
N ALA A 13 -52.68 -5.13 -31.13
CA ALA A 13 -52.17 -6.31 -30.42
C ALA A 13 -50.92 -6.93 -31.06
N MET A 14 -50.81 -6.93 -32.40
CA MET A 14 -49.61 -7.44 -33.09
C MET A 14 -48.38 -6.54 -32.92
N LEU A 15 -48.56 -5.21 -32.88
CA LEU A 15 -47.45 -4.27 -32.64
C LEU A 15 -46.91 -4.32 -31.20
N ALA A 16 -47.77 -4.59 -30.22
CA ALA A 16 -47.34 -4.78 -28.83
C ALA A 16 -46.50 -6.05 -28.61
N LEU A 17 -46.72 -7.11 -29.40
CA LEU A 17 -45.95 -8.35 -29.33
C LEU A 17 -44.55 -8.23 -29.95
N ALA A 18 -44.37 -7.38 -30.97
CA ALA A 18 -43.08 -7.15 -31.61
C ALA A 18 -42.12 -6.35 -30.71
N GLY A 19 -42.60 -5.30 -30.02
CA GLY A 19 -41.78 -4.49 -29.11
C GLY A 19 -41.38 -5.21 -27.81
N CYS A 20 -42.14 -6.21 -27.37
CA CYS A 20 -41.80 -7.00 -26.19
C CYS A 20 -40.64 -7.97 -26.41
N SER A 21 -40.40 -8.42 -27.66
CA SER A 21 -39.35 -9.42 -27.92
C SER A 21 -37.94 -8.85 -27.80
N ASP A 22 -37.70 -7.62 -28.26
CA ASP A 22 -36.39 -6.97 -28.17
C ASP A 22 -36.01 -6.64 -26.73
N MET A 23 -36.94 -6.08 -25.94
CA MET A 23 -36.71 -5.76 -24.53
C MET A 23 -36.41 -7.00 -23.69
N THR A 24 -36.97 -8.17 -24.04
CA THR A 24 -36.65 -9.42 -23.34
C THR A 24 -35.25 -9.94 -23.66
N LYS A 25 -34.77 -9.79 -24.90
CA LYS A 25 -33.41 -10.17 -25.28
C LYS A 25 -32.38 -9.31 -24.58
N GLU A 26 -32.56 -7.99 -24.61
CA GLU A 26 -31.67 -7.04 -23.94
C GLU A 26 -31.60 -7.31 -22.43
N ARG A 27 -32.74 -7.60 -21.78
CA ARG A 27 -32.77 -7.99 -20.37
C ARG A 27 -32.05 -9.32 -20.11
N ASP A 28 -32.17 -10.29 -21.01
CA ASP A 28 -31.55 -11.60 -20.86
C ASP A 28 -30.04 -11.58 -21.18
N ASP A 29 -29.58 -10.64 -22.02
CA ASP A 29 -28.17 -10.33 -22.25
C ASP A 29 -27.56 -9.60 -21.05
N LEU A 30 -28.22 -8.57 -20.51
CA LEU A 30 -27.80 -7.89 -19.28
C LEU A 30 -27.73 -8.84 -18.09
N ARG A 31 -28.66 -9.79 -17.97
CA ARG A 31 -28.60 -10.83 -16.92
C ARG A 31 -27.37 -11.74 -17.06
N ARG A 32 -26.98 -12.07 -18.29
CA ARG A 32 -25.75 -12.85 -18.55
C ARG A 32 -24.50 -12.06 -18.19
N GLU A 33 -24.44 -10.79 -18.56
CA GLU A 33 -23.33 -9.91 -18.19
C GLU A 33 -23.22 -9.71 -16.67
N VAL A 34 -24.35 -9.49 -15.99
CA VAL A 34 -24.37 -9.40 -14.51
C VAL A 34 -23.89 -10.70 -13.88
N ALA A 35 -24.31 -11.87 -14.38
CA ALA A 35 -23.84 -13.15 -13.87
C ALA A 35 -22.32 -13.34 -14.09
N GLU A 36 -21.80 -12.91 -15.25
CA GLU A 36 -20.37 -12.96 -15.54
C GLU A 36 -19.56 -12.04 -14.61
N LEU A 37 -20.01 -10.79 -14.42
CA LEU A 37 -19.37 -9.84 -13.51
C LEU A 37 -19.43 -10.33 -12.06
N GLN A 38 -20.55 -10.90 -11.62
CA GLN A 38 -20.66 -11.51 -10.28
C GLN A 38 -19.65 -12.64 -10.09
N ASN A 39 -19.42 -13.47 -11.11
CA ASN A 39 -18.40 -14.52 -11.05
C ASN A 39 -16.98 -13.94 -10.98
N LYS A 40 -16.68 -12.88 -11.75
CA LYS A 40 -15.39 -12.18 -11.69
C LYS A 40 -15.14 -11.57 -10.32
N VAL A 41 -16.14 -10.90 -9.74
CA VAL A 41 -16.06 -10.30 -8.39
C VAL A 41 -15.82 -11.38 -7.34
N LYS A 42 -16.51 -12.53 -7.42
CA LYS A 42 -16.28 -13.66 -6.50
C LYS A 42 -14.87 -14.23 -6.60
N LEU A 43 -14.33 -14.31 -7.82
CA LEU A 43 -12.97 -14.79 -8.04
C LEU A 43 -11.93 -13.83 -7.45
N GLU A 44 -12.09 -12.53 -7.69
CA GLU A 44 -11.20 -11.51 -7.12
C GLU A 44 -11.31 -11.44 -5.59
N GLN A 45 -12.52 -11.59 -5.04
CA GLN A 45 -12.71 -11.68 -3.59
C GLN A 45 -11.96 -12.88 -3.00
N ALA A 46 -12.07 -14.07 -3.62
CA ALA A 46 -11.36 -15.26 -3.16
C ALA A 46 -9.82 -15.09 -3.24
N LYS A 47 -9.30 -14.41 -4.27
CA LYS A 47 -7.86 -14.07 -4.35
C LYS A 47 -7.44 -13.14 -3.22
N LEU A 48 -8.26 -12.14 -2.91
CA LEU A 48 -7.98 -11.20 -1.83
C LEU A 48 -7.96 -11.92 -0.48
N ASP A 49 -8.93 -12.79 -0.22
CA ASP A 49 -9.01 -13.57 1.02
C ASP A 49 -7.76 -14.46 1.21
N VAL A 50 -7.28 -15.09 0.13
CA VAL A 50 -6.01 -15.87 0.15
C VAL A 50 -4.81 -14.98 0.45
N LEU A 51 -4.73 -13.78 -0.14
CA LEU A 51 -3.63 -12.84 0.12
C LEU A 51 -3.65 -12.29 1.54
N VAL A 52 -4.83 -12.02 2.09
CA VAL A 52 -5.01 -11.56 3.48
C VAL A 52 -4.55 -12.66 4.43
N GLU A 53 -4.96 -13.91 4.20
CA GLU A 53 -4.56 -15.03 5.05
C GLU A 53 -3.06 -15.34 4.93
N ALA A 54 -2.49 -15.27 3.73
CA ALA A 54 -1.05 -15.42 3.52
C ALA A 54 -0.25 -14.34 4.28
N ASN A 55 -0.71 -13.09 4.27
CA ASN A 55 -0.08 -12.02 5.04
C ASN A 55 -0.22 -12.23 6.55
N ARG A 56 -1.37 -12.76 7.02
CA ARG A 56 -1.58 -13.12 8.42
C ARG A 56 -0.58 -14.19 8.88
N LEU A 57 -0.42 -15.25 8.10
CA LEU A 57 0.54 -16.32 8.38
C LEU A 57 1.99 -15.84 8.37
N ARG A 58 2.35 -14.98 7.40
CA ARG A 58 3.70 -14.37 7.37
C ARG A 58 4.00 -13.55 8.62
N ARG A 59 3.01 -12.81 9.16
CA ARG A 59 3.19 -12.08 10.42
C ARG A 59 3.38 -13.01 11.60
N GLN A 60 2.63 -14.11 11.67
CA GLN A 60 2.78 -15.10 12.74
C GLN A 60 4.13 -15.83 12.72
N GLN A 61 4.74 -16.00 11.55
CA GLN A 61 6.10 -16.56 11.43
C GLN A 61 7.21 -15.58 11.83
N ILE A 62 6.93 -14.27 11.89
CA ILE A 62 7.88 -13.26 12.42
C ILE A 62 7.87 -13.25 13.95
N ASP A 63 6.84 -13.81 14.58
CA ASP A 63 6.73 -14.02 16.03
C ASP A 63 7.29 -15.39 16.48
N GLU A 64 8.06 -16.10 15.63
CA GLU A 64 8.99 -17.08 16.21
C GLU A 64 9.80 -16.32 17.26
N PRO A 65 9.84 -16.77 18.52
CA PRO A 65 10.73 -16.17 19.50
C PRO A 65 12.09 -16.26 18.83
N ILE A 66 12.66 -15.11 18.52
CA ILE A 66 14.08 -14.98 18.32
C ILE A 66 14.63 -15.67 19.57
N GLU A 67 15.05 -16.94 19.44
CA GLU A 67 15.97 -17.57 20.40
C GLU A 67 16.96 -16.47 20.62
N ALA A 68 16.94 -15.90 21.82
CA ALA A 68 17.62 -14.66 22.12
C ALA A 68 18.99 -14.79 21.48
N VAL A 69 19.20 -14.10 20.36
CA VAL A 69 20.55 -13.87 19.87
C VAL A 69 21.08 -13.12 21.04
N GLU A 70 21.83 -13.83 21.89
CA GLU A 70 22.33 -13.27 23.13
C GLU A 70 22.88 -11.92 22.72
N PRO A 71 22.34 -10.81 23.28
CA PRO A 71 22.75 -9.50 22.86
C PRO A 71 24.26 -9.50 23.03
N SER A 72 24.97 -9.57 21.89
CA SER A 72 26.42 -9.69 21.84
C SER A 72 26.93 -8.70 22.86
N SER A 73 27.52 -9.22 23.93
CA SER A 73 27.86 -8.50 25.15
C SER A 73 28.95 -7.44 24.94
N THR A 74 29.22 -7.10 23.68
CA THR A 74 29.93 -5.90 23.30
C THR A 74 29.05 -4.70 23.67
N PRO A 75 29.43 -3.90 24.67
CA PRO A 75 28.72 -2.65 24.94
C PRO A 75 28.63 -1.86 23.62
N PRO A 76 27.50 -1.19 23.34
CA PRO A 76 27.38 -0.36 22.16
C PRO A 76 28.57 0.57 22.11
N THR A 77 29.33 0.52 21.02
CA THR A 77 30.47 1.41 20.86
C THR A 77 29.90 2.82 20.76
N LYS A 78 30.15 3.62 21.79
CA LYS A 78 29.68 5.00 21.86
C LYS A 78 30.69 5.91 21.17
N VAL A 79 30.20 6.83 20.35
CA VAL A 79 30.98 7.99 19.96
C VAL A 79 30.97 8.93 21.15
N ARG A 80 32.17 9.17 21.71
CA ARG A 80 32.32 10.14 22.80
C ARG A 80 31.86 11.50 22.30
N SER A 81 31.11 12.23 23.12
CA SER A 81 30.62 13.57 22.78
C SER A 81 31.72 14.52 22.29
N VAL A 82 32.94 14.37 22.80
CA VAL A 82 34.13 15.16 22.37
C VAL A 82 34.49 14.98 20.89
N ALA A 83 34.14 13.85 20.27
CA ALA A 83 34.55 13.55 18.90
C ALA A 83 33.69 14.29 17.84
N MET A 84 32.50 14.79 18.19
CA MET A 84 31.50 15.53 17.36
C MET A 84 31.15 14.93 15.98
N CYS A 85 31.85 13.90 15.54
CA CYS A 85 31.88 13.34 14.20
C CYS A 85 32.14 11.83 14.28
N TYR A 86 31.63 11.11 13.30
CA TYR A 86 31.90 9.70 13.08
C TYR A 86 32.43 9.51 11.67
N LYS A 87 33.72 9.13 11.54
CA LYS A 87 34.44 9.05 10.26
C LYS A 87 34.36 10.39 9.51
N ASP A 88 33.68 10.41 8.37
CA ASP A 88 33.44 11.56 7.48
C ASP A 88 32.09 12.26 7.74
N TYR A 89 31.30 11.78 8.70
CA TYR A 89 29.99 12.34 9.01
C TYR A 89 30.01 13.15 10.31
N CYS A 90 29.80 14.45 10.19
CA CYS A 90 29.64 15.38 11.30
C CYS A 90 28.19 15.91 11.30
N PRO A 91 27.31 15.44 12.22
CA PRO A 91 25.91 15.87 12.27
C PRO A 91 25.76 17.39 12.44
N CYS A 92 26.72 18.02 13.12
CA CYS A 92 26.72 19.46 13.35
C CYS A 92 27.20 20.31 12.17
N GLU A 93 27.84 19.71 11.16
CA GLU A 93 28.35 20.45 10.00
C GLU A 93 27.37 20.39 8.81
N GLY A 94 27.10 21.54 8.21
CA GLY A 94 26.22 21.72 7.05
C GLY A 94 24.76 21.95 7.40
N ASP A 95 23.87 21.63 6.46
CA ASP A 95 22.42 21.78 6.63
C ASP A 95 21.84 20.69 7.54
N GLN A 96 21.71 21.01 8.82
CA GLN A 96 21.15 20.14 9.83
C GLN A 96 19.64 19.98 9.63
N GLN A 97 19.17 18.77 9.35
CA GLN A 97 17.74 18.46 9.34
C GLN A 97 17.49 17.03 9.84
N GLY A 98 16.33 16.82 10.46
CA GLY A 98 15.89 15.50 10.91
C GLY A 98 16.84 14.89 11.93
N MET A 99 17.47 13.77 11.57
CA MET A 99 18.38 13.04 12.45
C MET A 99 19.64 13.85 12.79
N ASP A 100 20.12 14.68 11.87
CA ASP A 100 21.35 15.46 12.07
C ASP A 100 21.20 16.45 13.23
N THR A 101 20.06 17.13 13.31
CA THR A 101 19.75 18.09 14.39
C THR A 101 19.72 17.37 15.74
N VAL A 102 19.02 16.23 15.83
CA VAL A 102 18.91 15.46 17.08
C VAL A 102 20.27 14.94 17.54
N LEU A 103 21.10 14.46 16.62
CA LEU A 103 22.43 13.95 16.95
C LEU A 103 23.37 15.10 17.35
N CYS A 104 23.28 16.24 16.67
CA CYS A 104 24.08 17.41 17.01
C CYS A 104 23.74 17.92 18.42
N ASP A 105 22.45 18.11 18.72
CA ASP A 105 21.98 18.57 20.02
C ASP A 105 22.47 17.65 21.16
N GLN A 106 22.45 16.34 20.95
CA GLN A 106 22.94 15.37 21.93
C GLN A 106 24.45 15.48 22.16
N LEU A 107 25.23 15.59 21.08
CA LEU A 107 26.69 15.70 21.18
C LEU A 107 27.10 17.02 21.82
N GLU A 108 26.44 18.14 21.47
CA GLU A 108 26.65 19.45 22.10
C GLU A 108 26.27 19.46 23.58
N ALA A 109 25.20 18.73 23.97
CA ALA A 109 24.82 18.52 25.36
C ALA A 109 25.78 17.59 26.14
N GLY A 110 26.85 17.11 25.50
CA GLY A 110 27.83 16.21 26.11
C GLY A 110 27.34 14.77 26.24
N VAL A 111 26.21 14.42 25.61
CA VAL A 111 25.62 13.08 25.65
C VAL A 111 26.32 12.20 24.62
N ASP A 112 26.92 11.12 25.09
CA ASP A 112 27.50 10.11 24.20
C ASP A 112 26.43 9.43 23.36
N VAL A 113 26.67 9.38 22.05
CA VAL A 113 25.72 8.81 21.07
C VAL A 113 26.22 7.46 20.57
N ASP A 114 25.32 6.51 20.37
CA ASP A 114 25.65 5.19 19.80
C ASP A 114 26.16 5.32 18.36
N VAL A 115 27.22 4.61 18.00
CA VAL A 115 27.70 4.52 16.62
C VAL A 115 26.60 4.11 15.64
N ARG A 116 25.67 3.23 16.04
CA ARG A 116 24.52 2.84 15.20
C ARG A 116 23.64 4.04 14.83
N MET A 117 23.44 4.96 15.76
CA MET A 117 22.70 6.20 15.52
C MET A 117 23.47 7.13 14.58
N MET A 118 24.80 7.22 14.72
CA MET A 118 25.65 7.99 13.80
C MET A 118 25.62 7.42 12.37
N ILE A 119 25.64 6.09 12.23
CA ILE A 119 25.52 5.41 10.92
C ILE A 119 24.15 5.68 10.31
N ALA A 120 23.07 5.61 11.10
CA ALA A 120 21.72 5.92 10.64
C ALA A 120 21.58 7.39 10.21
N GLY A 121 22.19 8.33 10.93
CA GLY A 121 22.26 9.74 10.55
C GLY A 121 22.95 9.94 9.19
N ARG A 122 24.15 9.35 9.03
CA ARG A 122 24.89 9.38 7.76
C ARG A 122 24.07 8.84 6.59
N GLY A 123 23.37 7.72 6.78
CA GLY A 123 22.49 7.14 5.77
C GLY A 123 21.34 8.08 5.38
N ASN A 124 20.68 8.71 6.34
CA ASN A 124 19.61 9.67 6.08
C ASN A 124 20.10 10.93 5.35
N ARG A 125 21.29 11.45 5.69
CA ARG A 125 21.89 12.58 4.99
C ARG A 125 22.18 12.23 3.53
N GLU A 126 22.74 11.05 3.27
CA GLU A 126 22.98 10.61 1.89
C GLU A 126 21.68 10.43 1.11
N VAL A 127 20.67 9.79 1.70
CA VAL A 127 19.34 9.66 1.05
C VAL A 127 18.76 11.03 0.71
N ARG A 128 18.85 12.01 1.61
CA ARG A 128 18.41 13.39 1.31
C ARG A 128 19.19 14.01 0.16
N ARG A 129 20.53 13.86 0.14
CA ARG A 129 21.36 14.33 -0.99
C ARG A 129 20.91 13.70 -2.31
N GLN A 130 20.67 12.39 -2.34
CA GLN A 130 20.19 11.67 -3.53
C GLN A 130 18.82 12.18 -3.98
N LEU A 131 17.89 12.44 -3.05
CA LEU A 131 16.58 13.02 -3.36
C LEU A 131 16.68 14.45 -3.93
N GLU A 132 17.57 15.28 -3.40
CA GLU A 132 17.78 16.66 -3.85
C GLU A 132 18.49 16.74 -5.20
N THR A 133 19.45 15.84 -5.46
CA THR A 133 20.28 15.84 -6.67
C THR A 133 19.77 14.92 -7.79
N GLY A 134 18.90 13.95 -7.46
CA GLY A 134 18.39 12.94 -8.40
C GLY A 134 19.40 11.83 -8.75
N ASP A 135 20.46 11.67 -7.96
CA ASP A 135 21.57 10.74 -8.17
C ASP A 135 21.36 9.46 -7.32
N TYR A 136 20.71 8.44 -7.90
CA TYR A 136 20.38 7.15 -7.24
C TYR A 136 21.26 6.00 -7.72
#